data_AF-A0A511Z607-F1
#
_entry.id   AF-A0A511Z607-F1
#
_cell.length_a   1.000
_cell.length_b   1.000
_cell.length_c   1.000
_cell.angle_alpha   90.00
_cell.angle_beta   90.00
_cell.angle_gamma   90.00
#
_symmetry.space_group_name_H-M   'P 1'
#
loop_
_entity.id
_entity.type
_entity.pdbx_description
1 polymer ?
#
loop_
_entity_poly.entity_id
_entity_poly.type
_entity_poly.pdbx_seq_one_letter_code
_entity_poly.pdbx_strand_id
1 'polypeptide(L)' 'MNEEVKNLSDVLLKSLYDYHFAMNGGSYNLPKAMLNADINSKLAIDHLIEAGYATDSGQGSDHLVLNITQQGMDYINNK' A
#
# COMPACT_ATOMS: atom_id res chain seq x y z
N MET A 1 14.85 -5.42 6.85
CA MET A 1 14.11 -4.25 6.33
C MET A 1 14.78 -2.99 6.91
N ASN A 2 15.11 -2.01 6.07
CA ASN A 2 15.69 -0.74 6.54
C ASN A 2 14.61 0.07 7.30
N GLU A 3 14.99 0.87 8.30
CA GLU A 3 14.07 1.75 9.05
C GLU A 3 13.33 2.71 8.13
N GLU A 4 14.00 3.20 7.09
CA GLU A 4 13.38 4.05 6.06
C GLU A 4 12.21 3.36 5.35
N VAL A 5 12.41 2.11 4.90
CA VAL A 5 11.37 1.30 4.25
C VAL A 5 10.23 1.01 5.21
N LYS A 6 10.54 0.72 6.49
CA LYS A 6 9.51 0.50 7.51
C LYS A 6 8.66 1.75 7.75
N ASN A 7 9.29 2.91 7.90
CA ASN A 7 8.60 4.18 8.08
C ASN A 7 7.74 4.51 6.85
N LEU A 8 8.27 4.26 5.65
CA LEU A 8 7.52 4.46 4.41
C LEU A 8 6.32 3.52 4.30
N SER A 9 6.47 2.24 4.66
CA SER A 9 5.37 1.28 4.73
C SER A 9 4.27 1.75 5.68
N ASP A 10 4.63 2.27 6.86
CA ASP A 10 3.68 2.78 7.84
C ASP A 10 2.91 4.01 7.30
N VAL A 11 3.61 4.95 6.64
CA VAL A 11 3.00 6.13 6.01
C VAL A 11 2.07 5.73 4.85
N LEU A 12 2.50 4.78 4.02
CA LEU A 12 1.70 4.28 2.90
C LEU A 12 0.46 3.55 3.39
N LEU A 13 0.57 2.69 4.40
CA LEU A 13 -0.57 1.99 4.97
C LEU A 13 -1.58 2.99 5.56
N LYS A 14 -1.10 4.03 6.24
CA LYS A 14 -1.97 5.11 6.76
C LYS A 14 -2.67 5.86 5.63
N SER A 15 -1.96 6.16 4.55
CA SER A 15 -2.54 6.80 3.37
C SER A 15 -3.62 5.93 2.71
N LEU A 16 -3.40 4.61 2.63
CA LEU A 16 -4.40 3.67 2.10
C LEU A 16 -5.64 3.57 2.99
N TYR A 17 -5.47 3.60 4.32
CA TYR A 17 -6.58 3.65 5.28
C TYR A 17 -7.42 4.92 5.06
N ASP A 18 -6.77 6.08 5.06
CA ASP A 18 -7.48 7.36 4.91
C ASP A 18 -8.21 7.45 3.57
N TYR A 19 -7.56 7.00 2.49
CA TYR A 19 -8.15 6.94 1.17
C TYR A 19 -9.36 6.01 1.12
N HIS A 20 -9.29 4.82 1.74
CA HIS A 20 -10.41 3.88 1.80
C HIS A 20 -11.66 4.53 2.40
N PHE A 21 -11.54 5.23 3.52
CA PHE A 21 -12.68 5.88 4.16
C PHE A 21 -13.14 7.14 3.42
N ALA A 22 -12.22 7.93 2.87
CA ALA A 22 -12.57 9.12 2.08
C ALA A 22 -13.31 8.76 0.78
N MET A 23 -13.00 7.61 0.19
CA MET A 23 -13.49 7.19 -1.12
C MET A 23 -14.50 6.03 -1.05
N ASN A 24 -15.13 5.79 0.11
CA ASN A 24 -16.13 4.73 0.33
C ASN A 24 -15.67 3.33 -0.17
N GLY A 25 -14.44 2.94 0.18
CA GLY A 25 -13.85 1.68 -0.23
C GLY A 25 -13.03 1.72 -1.52
N GLY A 26 -12.76 2.90 -2.05
CA GLY A 26 -12.00 3.08 -3.29
C GLY A 26 -10.59 2.50 -3.26
N SER A 27 -10.12 2.05 -4.43
CA SER A 27 -8.74 1.59 -4.65
C SER A 27 -7.81 2.73 -5.04
N TYR A 28 -6.56 2.65 -4.61
CA TYR A 28 -5.51 3.58 -4.99
C TYR A 28 -4.81 3.08 -6.25
N ASN A 29 -4.83 3.89 -7.32
CA ASN A 29 -4.24 3.53 -8.62
C ASN A 29 -2.89 4.21 -8.79
N LEU A 30 -1.84 3.43 -9.05
CA LEU A 30 -0.50 3.95 -9.30
C LEU A 30 0.09 3.34 -10.57
N PRO A 31 0.61 4.15 -11.51
CA PRO A 31 1.35 3.62 -12.65
C PRO A 31 2.60 2.85 -12.19
N LYS A 32 2.80 1.62 -12.66
CA LYS A 32 3.96 0.79 -12.29
C LYS A 32 5.29 1.44 -12.68
N ALA A 33 5.29 2.27 -13.72
CA ALA A 33 6.45 3.05 -14.13
C ALA A 33 6.95 4.01 -13.02
N MET A 34 6.06 4.59 -12.22
CA MET A 34 6.44 5.44 -11.08
C MET A 34 7.00 4.62 -9.92
N LEU A 35 6.47 3.41 -9.71
CA LEU A 35 6.94 2.50 -8.67
C LEU A 35 8.38 2.04 -8.90
N ASN A 36 8.75 1.84 -10.16
CA ASN A 36 10.10 1.45 -10.56
C ASN A 36 11.12 2.59 -10.49
N ALA A 37 10.66 3.84 -10.34
CA ALA A 37 11.55 4.99 -10.21
C ALA A 37 12.10 5.18 -8.79
N ASP A 38 11.44 4.60 -7.77
CA ASP A 38 11.84 4.69 -6.36
C ASP A 38 11.85 3.31 -5.69
N ILE A 39 13.05 2.78 -5.45
CA ILE A 39 13.23 1.42 -4.92
C ILE A 39 12.68 1.25 -3.50
N ASN A 40 12.71 2.29 -2.67
CA ASN A 40 12.22 2.23 -1.30
C ASN A 40 10.69 2.15 -1.29
N SER A 41 10.03 2.93 -2.15
CA SER A 41 8.58 2.92 -2.36
C SER A 41 8.12 1.57 -2.88
N LYS A 42 8.86 0.99 -3.84
CA LYS A 42 8.61 -0.38 -4.29
C LYS A 42 8.68 -1.39 -3.14
N LEU A 43 9.79 -1.38 -2.38
CA LEU A 43 9.99 -2.31 -1.27
C LEU A 43 8.94 -2.16 -0.16
N ALA A 44 8.51 -0.92 0.12
CA ALA A 44 7.47 -0.66 1.10
C ALA A 44 6.11 -1.22 0.65
N ILE A 45 5.76 -1.05 -0.62
CA ILE A 45 4.52 -1.59 -1.20
C ILE A 45 4.56 -3.12 -1.23
N ASP A 46 5.67 -3.70 -1.70
CA ASP A 46 5.88 -5.16 -1.71
C ASP A 46 5.69 -5.71 -0.29
N HIS A 47 6.29 -5.06 0.72
CA HIS A 47 6.14 -5.45 2.12
C HIS A 47 4.69 -5.42 2.60
N LEU A 48 3.93 -4.37 2.29
CA LEU A 48 2.52 -4.28 2.69
C LEU A 48 1.66 -5.38 2.06
N ILE A 49 1.97 -5.76 0.83
CA ILE A 49 1.29 -6.86 0.14
C ILE A 49 1.70 -8.21 0.74
N GLU A 50 2.99 -8.47 0.91
CA GLU A 50 3.51 -9.71 1.49
C GLU A 50 3.04 -9.95 2.93
N ALA A 51 2.94 -8.88 3.73
CA ALA A 51 2.43 -8.95 5.10
C ALA A 51 0.90 -9.07 5.18
N GLY A 52 0.19 -8.96 4.05
CA GLY A 52 -1.27 -9.07 3.98
C GLY A 52 -2.02 -7.80 4.43
N TYR A 53 -1.34 -6.67 4.57
CA TYR A 53 -1.96 -5.39 4.93
C TYR A 53 -2.61 -4.67 3.74
N ALA A 54 -2.15 -4.96 2.52
CA ALA A 54 -2.72 -4.47 1.28
C ALA A 54 -2.82 -5.59 0.22
N THR A 55 -3.64 -5.39 -0.80
CA THR A 55 -3.74 -6.26 -1.98
C THR A 55 -3.58 -5.45 -3.26
N ASP A 56 -2.98 -6.08 -4.28
CA ASP A 56 -2.95 -5.56 -5.65
C ASP A 56 -3.98 -6.30 -6.51
N SER A 57 -5.01 -5.60 -6.96
CA SER A 57 -6.01 -6.11 -7.91
C SER A 57 -5.70 -5.75 -9.37
N GLY A 58 -4.61 -5.01 -9.61
CA GLY A 58 -4.15 -4.56 -10.93
C GLY A 58 -3.24 -5.55 -11.65
N GLN A 59 -3.19 -6.80 -11.21
CA GLN A 59 -2.35 -7.83 -11.83
C GLN A 59 -2.66 -7.96 -13.33
N GLY A 60 -1.61 -7.93 -14.16
CA GLY A 60 -1.73 -7.94 -15.62
C GLY A 60 -1.97 -6.59 -16.29
N SER A 61 -2.06 -5.49 -15.53
CA SER A 61 -2.13 -4.13 -16.08
C SER A 61 -0.84 -3.33 -15.86
N ASP A 62 -0.70 -2.19 -16.54
CA ASP A 62 0.41 -1.24 -16.31
C ASP A 62 0.25 -0.43 -15.01
N HIS A 63 -0.85 -0.66 -14.28
CA HIS A 63 -1.16 -0.01 -13.01
C HIS A 63 -1.13 -1.02 -11.87
N LEU A 64 -0.69 -0.54 -10.72
CA LEU A 64 -0.91 -1.15 -9.43
C LEU A 64 -2.25 -0.63 -8.91
N VAL A 65 -3.13 -1.52 -8.46
CA VAL A 65 -4.44 -1.15 -7.91
C VAL A 65 -4.48 -1.64 -6.46
N LEU A 66 -4.08 -0.75 -5.55
CA LEU A 66 -3.93 -1.06 -4.14
C LEU A 66 -5.24 -0.90 -3.37
N ASN A 67 -5.56 -1.91 -2.57
CA ASN A 67 -6.63 -1.89 -1.60
C ASN A 67 -6.07 -2.24 -0.22
N ILE A 68 -6.48 -1.51 0.82
CA ILE A 68 -6.19 -1.91 2.20
C ILE A 68 -7.04 -3.13 2.57
N THR A 69 -6.46 -4.08 3.30
CA THR A 69 -7.19 -5.25 3.82
C THR A 69 -7.79 -4.96 5.20
N GLN A 70 -8.68 -5.83 5.68
CA GLN A 70 -9.14 -5.76 7.07
C GLN A 70 -7.98 -5.84 8.06
N GLN A 71 -7.00 -6.72 7.82
CA GLN A 71 -5.80 -6.84 8.65
C GLN A 71 -4.99 -5.53 8.68
N GLY A 72 -4.84 -4.85 7.54
CA GLY A 72 -4.17 -3.55 7.47
C GLY A 72 -4.90 -2.46 8.25
N MET A 73 -6.23 -2.45 8.19
CA MET A 73 -7.06 -1.53 8.96
C MET A 73 -6.95 -1.81 10.47
N ASP A 74 -7.04 -3.07 10.87
CA ASP A 74 -6.92 -3.48 12.27
C ASP A 74 -5.54 -3.14 12.82
N TYR A 75 -4.48 -3.29 12.02
CA TYR A 75 -3.12 -2.91 12.41
C TYR A 75 -3.01 -1.42 12.73
N ILE A 76 -3.61 -0.54 11.92
CA ILE A 76 -3.62 0.91 12.18
C ILE A 76 -4.45 1.24 13.43
N ASN A 77 -5.62 0.63 13.59
CA ASN A 77 -6.51 0.93 14.71
C ASN A 77 -5.97 0.46 16.07
N ASN A 78 -5.08 -0.54 16.08
CA ASN A 78 -4.48 -1.10 17.31
C ASN A 78 -3.07 -0.56 17.62
N LYS A 79 -2.58 0.42 16.84
CA LYS A 79 -1.31 1.12 17.08
C LYS A 79 -1.50 2.26 18.08
#